data_AF-A0A961UUN9-F1
#
_entry.id   AF-A0A961UUN9-F1
#
_cell.length_a   1.000
_cell.length_b   1.000
_cell.length_c   1.000
_cell.angle_alpha   90.00
_cell.angle_beta   90.00
_cell.angle_gamma   90.00
#
_symmetry.space_group_name_H-M   'P 1'
#
loop_
_entity.id
_entity.type
_entity.pdbx_description
1 polymer ?
#
loop_
_entity_poly.entity_id
_entity_poly.type
_entity_poly.pdbx_seq_one_letter_code
_entity_poly.pdbx_strand_id
1 'polypeptide(L)'
;LERPDIVFNRYPSKDTSQPARYARAIATYFRGGNGALESALSQMDTLIHDQPRNGYFYEVKGDLLMRTGKMREAIPFMRQALKLAPDSPLIRVQLAIALQQTEDPALINESVTLLRKSLIDDQNAQAYRMLASAYYKQGKGPEADAMTAQAYFLEGNLKQSQIFAKRAQSKLRTGSPEWIKNDDIINYRPPDQN
;
A
#
# COMPACT_ATOMS: atom_id res chain seq x y z
N LEU A 1 -12.00 -6.51 -9.53
CA LEU A 1 -11.60 -7.93 -9.59
C LEU A 1 -12.71 -8.71 -10.27
N GLU A 2 -12.39 -9.64 -11.17
CA GLU A 2 -13.41 -10.51 -11.79
C GLU A 2 -14.05 -11.45 -10.74
N ARG A 3 -15.31 -11.87 -10.96
CA ARG A 3 -15.99 -12.81 -10.06
C ARG A 3 -15.29 -14.17 -10.10
N PRO A 4 -15.12 -14.88 -8.96
CA PRO A 4 -14.44 -16.16 -8.91
C PRO A 4 -14.94 -17.18 -9.95
N ASP A 5 -16.26 -17.26 -10.16
CA ASP A 5 -16.86 -18.19 -11.12
C ASP A 5 -16.41 -17.94 -12.56
N ILE A 6 -16.23 -16.67 -12.94
CA ILE A 6 -15.71 -16.29 -14.27
C ILE A 6 -14.28 -16.79 -14.43
N VAL A 7 -13.47 -16.65 -13.39
CA VAL A 7 -12.07 -17.09 -13.38
C VAL A 7 -11.98 -18.61 -13.53
N PHE A 8 -12.78 -19.37 -12.77
CA PHE A 8 -12.78 -20.83 -12.86
C PHE A 8 -13.26 -21.37 -14.20
N ASN A 9 -14.20 -20.67 -14.86
CA ASN A 9 -14.65 -21.01 -16.20
C ASN A 9 -13.58 -20.71 -17.27
N ARG A 10 -12.88 -19.57 -17.15
CA ARG A 10 -11.81 -19.19 -18.07
C ARG A 10 -10.57 -20.07 -17.92
N TYR A 11 -10.24 -20.44 -16.67
CA TYR A 11 -9.05 -21.20 -16.31
C TYR A 11 -9.42 -22.51 -15.62
N PRO A 12 -9.93 -23.51 -16.35
CA PRO A 12 -10.35 -24.79 -15.78
C PRO A 12 -9.18 -25.53 -15.12
N SER A 13 -9.45 -26.46 -14.20
CA SER A 13 -8.41 -27.18 -13.44
C SER A 13 -7.37 -27.91 -14.30
N LYS A 14 -7.76 -28.36 -15.50
CA LYS A 14 -6.88 -28.98 -16.50
C LYS A 14 -5.84 -28.03 -17.08
N ASP A 15 -6.08 -26.72 -17.04
CA ASP A 15 -5.11 -25.71 -17.45
C ASP A 15 -4.10 -25.49 -16.32
N THR A 16 -2.95 -26.15 -16.45
CA THR A 16 -1.85 -26.09 -15.47
C THR A 16 -0.87 -24.95 -15.74
N SER A 17 -1.16 -24.06 -16.70
CA SER A 17 -0.31 -22.90 -16.98
C SER A 17 -0.18 -22.01 -15.75
N GLN A 18 0.95 -21.29 -15.67
CA GLN A 18 1.23 -20.39 -14.55
C GLN A 18 0.16 -19.29 -14.39
N PRO A 19 -0.31 -18.61 -15.46
CA PRO A 19 -1.38 -17.62 -15.35
C PRO A 19 -2.69 -18.22 -14.84
N ALA A 20 -3.04 -19.43 -15.28
CA ALA A 20 -4.25 -20.13 -14.86
C ALA A 20 -4.20 -20.51 -13.37
N ARG A 21 -3.06 -21.05 -12.91
CA ARG A 21 -2.83 -21.36 -11.49
C ARG A 21 -2.86 -20.11 -10.62
N TYR A 22 -2.22 -19.03 -11.07
CA TYR A 22 -2.21 -17.73 -10.41
C TYR A 22 -3.63 -17.16 -10.26
N ALA A 23 -4.38 -17.10 -11.35
CA ALA A 23 -5.75 -16.59 -11.35
C ALA A 23 -6.67 -17.43 -10.45
N ARG A 24 -6.56 -18.76 -10.53
CA ARG A 24 -7.34 -19.66 -9.66
C ARG A 24 -7.02 -19.48 -8.19
N ALA A 25 -5.76 -19.30 -7.82
CA ALA A 25 -5.38 -19.13 -6.41
C ALA A 25 -6.01 -17.88 -5.79
N ILE A 26 -6.02 -16.76 -6.53
CA ILE A 26 -6.71 -15.54 -6.12
C ILE A 26 -8.23 -15.80 -6.06
N ALA A 27 -8.80 -16.42 -7.10
CA ALA A 27 -10.23 -16.74 -7.13
C ALA A 27 -10.67 -17.69 -5.99
N THR A 28 -9.82 -18.64 -5.59
CA THR A 28 -10.08 -19.54 -4.45
C THR A 28 -10.30 -18.74 -3.17
N TYR A 29 -9.44 -17.76 -2.89
CA TYR A 29 -9.60 -16.89 -1.73
C TYR A 29 -10.90 -16.07 -1.81
N PHE A 30 -11.15 -15.43 -2.95
CA PHE A 30 -12.34 -14.56 -3.12
C PHE A 30 -13.66 -15.32 -3.22
N ARG A 31 -13.65 -16.60 -3.60
CA ARG A 31 -14.82 -17.48 -3.50
C ARG A 31 -15.22 -17.72 -2.05
N GLY A 32 -14.24 -17.67 -1.13
CA GLY A 32 -14.46 -17.93 0.29
C GLY A 32 -14.75 -19.40 0.60
N GLY A 33 -15.33 -19.64 1.77
CA GLY A 33 -15.55 -20.97 2.35
C GLY A 33 -14.49 -21.36 3.37
N ASN A 34 -14.76 -22.44 4.11
CA ASN A 34 -13.84 -22.95 5.13
C ASN A 34 -12.53 -23.40 4.47
N GLY A 35 -11.39 -22.89 4.96
CA GLY A 35 -10.07 -23.24 4.42
C GLY A 35 -9.66 -22.53 3.13
N ALA A 36 -10.44 -21.53 2.67
CA ALA A 36 -10.16 -20.83 1.41
C ALA A 36 -8.80 -20.10 1.42
N LEU A 37 -8.44 -19.50 2.57
CA LEU A 37 -7.12 -18.87 2.76
C LEU A 37 -6.02 -19.93 2.62
N GLU A 38 -6.10 -21.01 3.39
CA GLU A 38 -5.10 -22.07 3.43
C GLU A 38 -4.91 -22.70 2.05
N SER A 39 -6.01 -22.92 1.32
CA SER A 39 -5.98 -23.41 -0.05
C SER A 39 -5.29 -22.43 -1.00
N ALA A 40 -5.64 -21.13 -0.95
CA ALA A 40 -5.00 -20.10 -1.77
C ALA A 40 -3.50 -19.96 -1.46
N LEU A 41 -3.12 -20.01 -0.17
CA LEU A 41 -1.71 -19.96 0.25
C LEU A 41 -0.94 -21.19 -0.24
N SER A 42 -1.52 -22.39 -0.15
CA SER A 42 -0.91 -23.61 -0.70
C SER A 42 -0.72 -23.51 -2.22
N GLN A 43 -1.71 -22.97 -2.95
CA GLN A 43 -1.58 -22.73 -4.39
C GLN A 43 -0.48 -21.70 -4.69
N MET A 44 -0.35 -20.63 -3.90
CA MET A 44 0.75 -19.68 -4.00
C MET A 44 2.11 -20.33 -3.73
N ASP A 45 2.21 -21.22 -2.75
CA ASP A 45 3.45 -21.92 -2.43
C ASP A 45 3.96 -22.77 -3.59
N THR A 46 3.05 -23.42 -4.32
CA THR A 46 3.45 -24.15 -5.54
C THR A 46 3.98 -23.21 -6.64
N LEU A 47 3.43 -22.00 -6.77
CA LEU A 47 3.90 -21.02 -7.76
C LEU A 47 5.27 -20.43 -7.37
N ILE A 48 5.45 -20.16 -6.07
CA ILE A 48 6.74 -19.70 -5.51
C ILE A 48 7.82 -20.77 -5.68
N HIS A 49 7.48 -22.04 -5.43
CA HIS A 49 8.41 -23.14 -5.64
C HIS A 49 8.88 -23.22 -7.10
N ASP A 50 7.96 -23.08 -8.06
CA ASP A 50 8.29 -23.16 -9.48
C ASP A 50 9.03 -21.91 -9.99
N GLN A 51 8.78 -20.74 -9.38
CA GLN A 51 9.39 -19.46 -9.77
C GLN A 51 9.81 -18.63 -8.55
N PRO A 52 10.89 -19.02 -7.84
CA PRO A 52 11.31 -18.39 -6.59
C PRO A 52 11.86 -16.97 -6.76
N ARG A 53 12.06 -16.51 -7.99
CA ARG A 53 12.51 -15.14 -8.31
C ARG A 53 11.38 -14.21 -8.73
N ASN A 54 10.14 -14.67 -8.78
CA ASN A 54 9.00 -13.83 -9.11
C ASN A 54 8.47 -13.14 -7.85
N GLY A 55 8.86 -11.87 -7.65
CA GLY A 55 8.45 -11.07 -6.49
C GLY A 55 6.94 -10.93 -6.32
N TYR A 56 6.17 -10.95 -7.41
CA TYR A 56 4.71 -10.79 -7.37
C TYR A 56 4.00 -11.98 -6.71
N PHE A 57 4.57 -13.18 -6.72
CA PHE A 57 3.97 -14.31 -5.99
C PHE A 57 4.12 -14.18 -4.48
N TYR A 58 5.25 -13.64 -4.02
CA TYR A 58 5.43 -13.28 -2.61
C TYR A 58 4.52 -12.12 -2.20
N GLU A 59 4.31 -11.15 -3.09
CA GLU A 59 3.37 -10.05 -2.88
C GLU A 59 1.95 -10.59 -2.68
N VAL A 60 1.42 -11.39 -3.62
CA VAL A 60 0.06 -11.94 -3.48
C VAL A 60 -0.07 -12.79 -2.21
N LYS A 61 0.93 -13.61 -1.88
CA LYS A 61 0.89 -14.40 -0.63
C LYS A 61 0.82 -13.50 0.61
N GLY A 62 1.60 -12.42 0.66
CA GLY A 62 1.55 -11.46 1.76
C GLY A 62 0.22 -10.69 1.80
N ASP A 63 -0.34 -10.29 0.66
CA ASP A 63 -1.63 -9.58 0.59
C ASP A 63 -2.77 -10.47 1.12
N LEU A 64 -2.79 -11.76 0.77
CA LEU A 64 -3.77 -12.72 1.30
C LEU A 64 -3.68 -12.84 2.83
N LEU A 65 -2.48 -12.87 3.39
CA LEU A 65 -2.27 -12.88 4.84
C LEU A 65 -2.75 -11.57 5.49
N MET A 66 -2.43 -10.41 4.89
CA MET A 66 -2.88 -9.11 5.38
C MET A 66 -4.41 -9.01 5.42
N ARG A 67 -5.10 -9.46 4.36
CA ARG A 67 -6.58 -9.43 4.30
C ARG A 67 -7.25 -10.28 5.38
N THR A 68 -6.52 -11.20 6.01
CA THR A 68 -7.03 -12.06 7.09
C THR A 68 -6.51 -11.64 8.47
N GLY A 69 -5.94 -10.44 8.58
CA GLY A 69 -5.44 -9.88 9.84
C GLY A 69 -4.05 -10.39 10.24
N LYS A 70 -3.44 -11.28 9.46
CA LYS A 70 -2.15 -11.93 9.77
C LYS A 70 -0.96 -11.05 9.36
N MET A 71 -0.92 -9.81 9.88
CA MET A 71 0.06 -8.79 9.47
C MET A 71 1.50 -9.22 9.74
N ARG A 72 1.78 -9.81 10.90
CA ARG A 72 3.13 -10.28 11.27
C ARG A 72 3.62 -11.39 10.34
N GLU A 73 2.73 -12.31 9.95
CA GLU A 73 3.06 -13.40 9.02
C GLU A 73 3.27 -12.88 7.60
N ALA A 74 2.59 -11.79 7.21
CA ALA A 74 2.72 -11.20 5.87
C ALA A 74 4.07 -10.50 5.64
N ILE A 75 4.65 -9.87 6.67
CA ILE A 75 5.89 -9.09 6.58
C ILE A 75 7.05 -9.83 5.88
N PRO A 76 7.43 -11.08 6.24
CA PRO A 76 8.53 -11.76 5.56
C PRO A 76 8.28 -11.96 4.07
N PHE A 77 7.04 -12.25 3.65
CA PHE A 77 6.69 -12.38 2.23
C PHE A 77 6.74 -11.02 1.51
N MET A 78 6.22 -9.96 2.13
CA MET A 78 6.32 -8.60 1.59
C MET A 78 7.76 -8.11 1.45
N ARG A 79 8.63 -8.40 2.42
CA ARG A 79 10.07 -8.08 2.34
C ARG A 79 10.75 -8.84 1.21
N GLN A 80 10.43 -10.12 1.04
CA GLN A 80 10.96 -10.90 -0.07
C GLN A 80 10.45 -10.39 -1.43
N ALA A 81 9.17 -10.02 -1.51
CA ALA A 81 8.59 -9.39 -2.69
C ALA A 81 9.34 -8.10 -3.05
N LEU A 82 9.58 -7.22 -2.07
CA LEU A 82 10.30 -5.97 -2.27
C LEU A 82 11.76 -6.20 -2.66
N LYS A 83 12.41 -7.24 -2.12
CA LYS A 83 13.78 -7.60 -2.52
C LYS A 83 13.86 -8.01 -4.00
N LEU A 84 12.86 -8.70 -4.50
CA LEU A 84 12.79 -9.17 -5.88
C LEU A 84 12.26 -8.10 -6.86
N ALA A 85 11.46 -7.15 -6.36
CA ALA A 85 10.91 -6.04 -7.12
C ALA A 85 11.15 -4.70 -6.38
N PRO A 86 12.41 -4.23 -6.30
CA PRO A 86 12.80 -3.10 -5.45
C PRO A 86 12.17 -1.77 -5.84
N ASP A 87 11.70 -1.66 -7.08
CA ASP A 87 11.16 -0.45 -7.69
C ASP A 87 9.64 -0.36 -7.62
N SER A 88 8.96 -1.36 -7.04
CA SER A 88 7.50 -1.37 -6.92
C SER A 88 7.01 -0.45 -5.81
N PRO A 89 6.30 0.66 -6.11
CA PRO A 89 5.72 1.53 -5.09
C PRO A 89 4.60 0.80 -4.33
N LEU A 90 3.80 0.00 -5.03
CA LEU A 90 2.72 -0.82 -4.46
C LEU A 90 3.22 -1.72 -3.33
N ILE A 91 4.30 -2.47 -3.56
CA ILE A 91 4.85 -3.40 -2.54
C ILE A 91 5.38 -2.62 -1.33
N ARG A 92 5.98 -1.44 -1.54
CA ARG A 92 6.43 -0.58 -0.42
C ARG A 92 5.25 -0.11 0.42
N VAL A 93 4.13 0.28 -0.20
CA VAL A 93 2.90 0.67 0.52
C VAL A 93 2.32 -0.52 1.27
N GLN A 94 2.17 -1.69 0.65
CA GLN A 94 1.64 -2.88 1.32
C GLN A 94 2.51 -3.33 2.50
N LEU A 95 3.83 -3.36 2.33
CA LEU A 95 4.75 -3.64 3.44
C LEU A 95 4.60 -2.60 4.55
N ALA A 96 4.52 -1.31 4.21
CA ALA A 96 4.29 -0.25 5.19
C ALA A 96 2.96 -0.40 5.94
N ILE A 97 1.89 -0.88 5.28
CA ILE A 97 0.60 -1.22 5.91
C ILE A 97 0.79 -2.33 6.93
N ALA A 98 1.38 -3.45 6.51
CA ALA A 98 1.61 -4.59 7.39
C ALA A 98 2.42 -4.17 8.63
N LEU A 99 3.50 -3.39 8.44
CA LEU A 99 4.34 -2.87 9.53
C LEU A 99 3.58 -1.98 10.51
N GLN A 100 2.69 -1.09 10.05
CA GLN A 100 1.95 -0.21 10.95
C GLN A 100 0.81 -0.92 11.70
N GLN A 101 0.21 -1.93 11.08
CA GLN A 101 -0.91 -2.69 11.63
C GLN A 101 -0.48 -3.79 12.62
N THR A 102 0.82 -4.06 12.77
CA THR A 102 1.32 -4.85 13.91
C THR A 102 1.28 -4.09 15.24
N GLU A 103 1.07 -2.77 15.18
CA GLU A 103 1.14 -1.81 16.28
C GLU A 103 2.48 -1.78 17.03
N ASP A 104 3.53 -2.34 16.44
CA ASP A 104 4.88 -2.32 16.99
C ASP A 104 5.57 -0.97 16.71
N PRO A 105 5.85 -0.15 17.74
CA PRO A 105 6.51 1.15 17.56
C PRO A 105 7.87 1.04 16.87
N ALA A 106 8.58 -0.09 17.02
CA ALA A 106 9.90 -0.29 16.43
C ALA A 106 9.85 -0.34 14.90
N LEU A 107 8.69 -0.68 14.31
CA LEU A 107 8.51 -0.83 12.87
C LEU A 107 8.06 0.47 12.17
N ILE A 108 7.68 1.49 12.93
CA ILE A 108 7.14 2.75 12.36
C ILE A 108 8.19 3.49 11.52
N ASN A 109 9.46 3.48 11.93
CA ASN A 109 10.55 4.14 11.18
C ASN A 109 10.77 3.50 9.79
N GLU A 110 10.70 2.17 9.71
CA GLU A 110 10.79 1.45 8.44
C GLU A 110 9.60 1.80 7.53
N SER A 111 8.38 1.82 8.08
CA SER A 111 7.17 2.21 7.36
C SER A 111 7.26 3.62 6.77
N VAL A 112 7.72 4.61 7.55
CA VAL A 112 7.95 5.99 7.07
C VAL A 112 8.91 6.01 5.89
N THR A 113 10.02 5.27 5.98
CA THR A 113 11.04 5.22 4.93
C THR A 113 10.47 4.64 3.63
N LEU A 114 9.72 3.54 3.73
CA LEU A 114 9.06 2.90 2.59
C LEU A 114 8.02 3.79 1.93
N LEU A 115 7.17 4.45 2.71
CA LEU A 115 6.12 5.34 2.21
C LEU A 115 6.71 6.58 1.53
N ARG A 116 7.73 7.21 2.12
CA ARG A 116 8.42 8.34 1.50
C ARG A 116 9.03 7.95 0.16
N LYS A 117 9.67 6.77 0.07
CA LYS A 117 10.24 6.27 -1.18
C LYS A 117 9.14 5.97 -2.21
N SER A 118 8.05 5.33 -1.79
CA SER A 118 6.90 5.04 -2.66
C SER A 118 6.32 6.31 -3.26
N LEU A 119 6.17 7.37 -2.47
CA LEU A 119 5.57 8.63 -2.90
C LEU A 119 6.45 9.40 -3.89
N ILE A 120 7.74 9.10 -4.00
CA ILE A 120 8.59 9.68 -5.06
C ILE A 120 8.14 9.15 -6.43
N ASP A 121 7.81 7.86 -6.50
CA ASP A 121 7.49 7.15 -7.73
C ASP A 121 6.00 7.22 -8.09
N ASP A 122 5.12 7.15 -7.08
CA ASP A 122 3.66 7.12 -7.25
C ASP A 122 2.95 7.95 -6.16
N GLN A 123 2.36 9.06 -6.59
CA GLN A 123 1.61 9.97 -5.72
C GLN A 123 0.22 9.40 -5.44
N ASN A 124 0.05 8.80 -4.27
CA ASN A 124 -1.20 8.13 -3.87
C ASN A 124 -1.74 8.68 -2.55
N ALA A 125 -3.02 9.05 -2.52
CA ALA A 125 -3.70 9.57 -1.34
C ALA A 125 -3.63 8.60 -0.14
N GLN A 126 -3.77 7.29 -0.38
CA GLN A 126 -3.68 6.28 0.68
C GLN A 126 -2.28 6.28 1.31
N ALA A 127 -1.22 6.31 0.50
CA ALA A 127 0.16 6.33 0.99
C ALA A 127 0.44 7.61 1.80
N TYR A 128 -0.11 8.76 1.39
CA TYR A 128 -0.03 9.99 2.19
C TYR A 128 -0.76 9.87 3.53
N ARG A 129 -1.97 9.31 3.58
CA ARG A 129 -2.71 9.09 4.84
C ARG A 129 -1.94 8.18 5.80
N MET A 130 -1.32 7.14 5.26
CA MET A 130 -0.49 6.24 6.03
C MET A 130 0.78 6.90 6.57
N LEU A 131 1.41 7.76 5.76
CA LEU A 131 2.59 8.49 6.19
C LEU A 131 2.22 9.53 7.26
N ALA A 132 1.06 10.18 7.13
CA ALA A 132 0.51 11.05 8.16
C ALA A 132 0.30 10.30 9.49
N SER A 133 -0.32 9.12 9.44
CA SER A 133 -0.52 8.28 10.63
C SER A 133 0.80 7.89 11.29
N ALA A 134 1.81 7.49 10.50
CA ALA A 134 3.13 7.17 11.01
C ALA A 134 3.83 8.37 11.65
N TYR A 135 3.75 9.56 11.04
CA TYR A 135 4.29 10.78 11.64
C TYR A 135 3.57 11.18 12.93
N TYR A 136 2.26 11.01 13.00
CA TYR A 136 1.51 11.21 14.24
C TYR A 136 1.99 10.28 15.35
N LYS A 137 2.20 8.98 15.05
CA LYS A 137 2.78 8.01 16.00
C LYS A 137 4.21 8.37 16.45
N GLN A 138 4.96 9.11 15.63
CA GLN A 138 6.28 9.63 15.98
C GLN A 138 6.24 10.98 16.73
N GLY A 139 5.06 11.55 17.00
CA GLY A 139 4.93 12.89 17.57
C GLY A 139 5.25 14.03 16.61
N LYS A 140 5.41 13.74 15.31
CA LYS A 140 5.71 14.71 14.25
C LYS A 140 4.42 15.31 13.68
N GLY A 141 3.72 16.05 14.53
CA GLY A 141 2.42 16.65 14.20
C GLY A 141 2.42 17.53 12.93
N PRO A 142 3.37 18.48 12.77
CA PRO A 142 3.43 19.32 11.58
C PRO A 142 3.62 18.53 10.28
N GLU A 143 4.49 17.51 10.29
CA GLU A 143 4.71 16.62 9.15
C GLU A 143 3.48 15.74 8.88
N ALA A 144 2.79 15.27 9.92
CA ALA A 144 1.54 14.52 9.78
C ALA A 144 0.45 15.36 9.11
N ASP A 145 0.33 16.63 9.52
CA ASP A 145 -0.61 17.58 8.92
C ASP A 145 -0.26 17.87 7.46
N ALA A 146 1.03 17.98 7.14
CA ALA A 146 1.47 18.15 5.77
C ALA A 146 1.05 17.00 4.88
N MET A 147 1.30 15.76 5.31
CA MET A 147 0.90 14.58 4.53
C MET A 147 -0.63 14.44 4.43
N THR A 148 -1.36 14.84 5.48
CA THR A 148 -2.82 14.89 5.44
C THR A 148 -3.33 15.89 4.40
N ALA A 149 -2.68 17.05 4.27
CA ALA A 149 -3.00 18.03 3.26
C ALA A 149 -2.82 17.48 1.84
N GLN A 150 -1.71 16.78 1.59
CA GLN A 150 -1.42 16.14 0.30
C GLN A 150 -2.47 15.06 -0.04
N ALA A 151 -2.86 14.24 0.93
CA ALA A 151 -3.92 13.25 0.72
C ALA A 151 -5.24 13.89 0.29
N TYR A 152 -5.70 14.93 1.01
CA TYR A 152 -6.93 15.64 0.63
C TYR A 152 -6.83 16.35 -0.71
N PHE A 153 -5.63 16.82 -1.08
CA PHE A 153 -5.40 17.44 -2.39
C PHE A 153 -5.66 16.44 -3.52
N LEU A 154 -5.06 15.25 -3.43
CA LEU A 154 -5.23 14.18 -4.41
C LEU A 154 -6.66 13.65 -4.49
N GLU A 155 -7.42 13.72 -3.40
CA GLU A 155 -8.83 13.35 -3.35
C GLU A 155 -9.77 14.45 -3.87
N GLY A 156 -9.23 15.61 -4.29
CA GLY A 156 -10.02 16.76 -4.77
C GLY A 156 -10.68 17.58 -3.65
N ASN A 157 -10.40 17.28 -2.38
CA ASN A 157 -10.91 18.02 -1.24
C ASN A 157 -10.01 19.23 -0.92
N LEU A 158 -10.01 20.21 -1.82
CA LEU A 158 -9.11 21.37 -1.74
C LEU A 158 -9.29 22.16 -0.43
N LYS A 159 -10.53 22.32 0.05
CA LYS A 159 -10.81 23.07 1.28
C LYS A 159 -10.11 22.43 2.48
N GLN A 160 -10.25 21.12 2.67
CA GLN A 160 -9.57 20.43 3.77
C GLN A 160 -8.06 20.44 3.55
N SER A 161 -7.61 20.20 2.31
CA SER A 161 -6.20 20.25 1.95
C SER A 161 -5.53 21.56 2.40
N GLN A 162 -6.12 22.71 2.07
CA GLN A 162 -5.59 24.03 2.45
C GLN A 162 -5.61 24.28 3.95
N ILE A 163 -6.61 23.78 4.69
CA ILE A 163 -6.67 23.92 6.16
C ILE A 163 -5.49 23.18 6.80
N PHE A 164 -5.27 21.93 6.43
CA PHE A 164 -4.17 21.13 6.95
C PHE A 164 -2.80 21.67 6.50
N ALA A 165 -2.69 22.15 5.26
CA ALA A 165 -1.47 22.74 4.74
C ALA A 165 -1.05 23.99 5.54
N LYS A 166 -2.00 24.92 5.81
CA LYS A 166 -1.74 26.11 6.64
C LYS A 166 -1.32 25.75 8.06
N ARG A 167 -2.01 24.78 8.66
CA ARG A 167 -1.70 24.29 10.01
C ARG A 167 -0.28 23.72 10.08
N ALA A 168 0.08 22.88 9.12
CA ALA A 168 1.43 22.33 8.99
C ALA A 168 2.48 23.43 8.80
N GLN A 169 2.27 24.33 7.83
CA GLN A 169 3.23 25.37 7.44
C GLN A 169 3.61 26.30 8.61
N SER A 170 2.65 26.62 9.48
CA SER A 170 2.88 27.46 10.67
C SER A 170 3.90 26.89 11.68
N LYS A 171 4.16 25.57 11.62
CA LYS A 171 5.01 24.85 12.58
C LYS A 171 6.20 24.13 11.92
N LEU A 172 6.14 23.92 10.61
CA LEU A 172 7.25 23.36 9.84
C LEU A 172 8.39 24.38 9.73
N ARG A 173 9.62 23.87 9.63
CA ARG A 173 10.78 24.71 9.34
C ARG A 173 10.62 25.34 7.95
N THR A 174 10.66 26.66 7.88
CA THR A 174 10.60 27.41 6.62
C THR A 174 11.62 26.87 5.61
N GLY A 175 11.17 26.63 4.38
CA GLY A 175 12.00 26.09 3.30
C GLY A 175 12.29 24.58 3.39
N SER A 176 11.69 23.83 4.33
CA SER A 176 11.74 22.37 4.25
C SER A 176 10.94 21.85 3.04
N PRO A 177 11.23 20.65 2.52
CA PRO A 177 10.46 20.08 1.39
C PRO A 177 8.95 20.03 1.65
N GLU A 178 8.55 19.66 2.86
CA GLU A 178 7.14 19.61 3.28
C GLU A 178 6.52 21.01 3.40
N TRP A 179 7.31 22.01 3.80
CA TRP A 179 6.87 23.41 3.84
C TRP A 179 6.58 23.92 2.43
N ILE A 180 7.48 23.68 1.48
CA ILE A 180 7.35 24.14 0.08
C ILE A 180 6.14 23.48 -0.58
N LYS A 181 6.02 22.15 -0.50
CA LYS A 181 4.87 21.42 -1.09
C LYS A 181 3.51 21.86 -0.53
N ASN A 182 3.47 22.29 0.73
CA ASN A 182 2.24 22.81 1.32
C ASN A 182 1.97 24.26 0.93
N ASP A 183 3.00 25.07 0.70
CA ASP A 183 2.84 26.42 0.15
C ASP A 183 2.14 26.37 -1.22
N ASP A 184 2.53 25.42 -2.07
CA ASP A 184 1.88 25.17 -3.37
C ASP A 184 0.38 24.90 -3.20
N ILE A 185 -0.01 24.04 -2.25
CA ILE A 185 -1.42 23.74 -1.94
C ILE A 185 -2.17 24.98 -1.46
N ILE A 186 -1.56 25.76 -0.57
CA ILE A 186 -2.18 26.95 0.02
C ILE A 186 -2.51 27.99 -1.04
N ASN A 187 -1.60 28.14 -2.00
CA ASN A 187 -1.69 29.12 -3.07
C ASN A 187 -2.43 28.59 -4.31
N TYR A 188 -2.68 27.28 -4.39
CA TYR A 188 -3.40 26.66 -5.49
C TYR A 188 -4.84 27.21 -5.61
N ARG A 189 -5.18 27.63 -6.83
CA ARG A 189 -6.54 28.00 -7.24
C ARG A 189 -6.96 27.11 -8.41
N PRO A 190 -8.11 26.41 -8.33
CA PRO A 190 -8.63 25.68 -9.47
C PRO A 190 -8.83 26.63 -10.66
N PRO A 191 -8.55 26.21 -11.89
CA PRO A 191 -8.97 26.97 -13.06
C PRO A 191 -10.49 27.13 -13.05
N ASP A 192 -10.98 28.31 -13.45
CA ASP A 192 -12.41 28.59 -13.54
C ASP A 192 -13.10 27.52 -14.41
N GLN A 193 -14.10 26.85 -13.86
CA GLN A 193 -14.95 25.94 -14.63
C GLN A 193 -15.95 26.79 -15.41
N ASN A 194 -15.57 27.17 -16.64
CA ASN A 194 -16.50 27.71 -17.63
C ASN A 194 -17.41 26.62 -18.19
#